data_AF-A0A438EF45-F1
#
_entry.id   AF-A0A438EF45-F1
#
_cell.length_a   1.000
_cell.length_b   1.000
_cell.length_c   1.000
_cell.angle_alpha   90.00
_cell.angle_beta   90.00
_cell.angle_gamma   90.00
#
_symmetry.space_group_name_H-M   'P 1'
#
loop_
_entity.id
_entity.type
_entity.pdbx_description
1 polymer ?
#
loop_
_entity_poly.entity_id
_entity_poly.type
_entity_poly.pdbx_seq_one_letter_code
_entity_poly.pdbx_strand_id
1 'polypeptide(L)'
;MDLQVVRHFWEQNDVKGAINALRKLPDHSVQADVVSVLMEKMEILTLDLFSCLLPVLISLLDSNLERHANLSLDMLLKLVAVFGPVIHSAISAPPAIGVNLQAEHRRECCNQCFIQLQKIQKNLPVIIR
;
A
#
# COMPACT_ATOMS: atom_id res chain seq x y z
N MET A 1 -23.47 -1.31 -2.38
CA MET A 1 -23.25 -0.38 -3.52
C MET A 1 -21.75 -0.29 -3.84
N ASP A 2 -20.90 -0.72 -2.92
CA ASP A 2 -19.50 -0.30 -2.80
C ASP A 2 -18.55 -1.07 -3.72
N LEU A 3 -18.85 -2.34 -3.99
CA LEU A 3 -18.11 -3.15 -4.95
C LEU A 3 -18.25 -2.66 -6.41
N GLN A 4 -19.35 -1.96 -6.77
CA GLN A 4 -19.55 -1.50 -8.15
C GLN A 4 -18.58 -0.39 -8.55
N VAL A 5 -18.26 0.51 -7.61
CA VAL A 5 -17.30 1.61 -7.87
C VAL A 5 -15.90 1.03 -8.03
N VAL A 6 -15.49 0.12 -7.15
CA VAL A 6 -14.18 -0.55 -7.24
C VAL A 6 -14.07 -1.34 -8.54
N ARG A 7 -15.14 -2.09 -8.89
CA ARG A 7 -15.20 -2.87 -10.13
C ARG A 7 -15.09 -1.99 -11.37
N HIS A 8 -15.72 -0.82 -11.39
CA HIS A 8 -15.64 0.12 -12.51
C HIS A 8 -14.20 0.57 -12.79
N PHE A 9 -13.45 0.98 -11.76
CA PHE A 9 -12.04 1.36 -11.91
C PHE A 9 -11.17 0.17 -12.32
N TRP A 10 -11.46 -1.02 -11.79
CA TRP A 10 -10.73 -2.23 -12.14
C TRP A 10 -10.94 -2.64 -13.61
N GLU A 11 -12.17 -2.56 -14.11
CA GLU A 11 -12.51 -2.85 -15.53
C GLU A 11 -11.89 -1.84 -16.49
N GLN A 12 -11.62 -0.62 -16.04
CA GLN A 12 -10.88 0.40 -16.80
C GLN A 12 -9.35 0.29 -16.69
N ASN A 13 -8.85 -0.75 -16.00
CA ASN A 13 -7.43 -0.94 -15.70
C ASN A 13 -6.81 0.20 -14.88
N ASP A 14 -7.63 1.01 -14.19
CA ASP A 14 -7.20 2.06 -13.26
C ASP A 14 -7.10 1.51 -11.83
N VAL A 15 -6.09 0.68 -11.61
CA VAL A 15 -5.83 0.06 -10.30
C VAL A 15 -5.59 1.11 -9.21
N LYS A 16 -4.96 2.23 -9.56
CA LYS A 16 -4.70 3.34 -8.63
C LYS A 16 -6.00 4.03 -8.22
N GLY A 17 -6.89 4.31 -9.16
CA GLY A 17 -8.22 4.85 -8.90
C GLY A 17 -9.04 3.91 -8.02
N ALA A 18 -8.99 2.59 -8.30
CA ALA A 18 -9.66 1.57 -7.51
C ALA A 18 -9.18 1.57 -6.05
N ILE A 19 -7.86 1.57 -5.79
CA ILE A 19 -7.29 1.62 -4.43
C ILE A 19 -7.66 2.93 -3.72
N ASN A 20 -7.62 4.06 -4.43
CA ASN A 20 -7.98 5.35 -3.84
C ASN A 20 -9.46 5.46 -3.49
N ALA A 21 -10.34 4.82 -4.28
CA ALA A 21 -11.76 4.68 -3.97
C ALA A 21 -11.96 3.74 -2.78
N LEU A 22 -11.27 2.60 -2.77
CA LEU A 22 -11.31 1.60 -1.70
C LEU A 22 -10.99 2.19 -0.32
N ARG A 23 -9.97 3.06 -0.25
CA ARG A 23 -9.60 3.78 0.98
C ARG A 23 -10.74 4.64 1.57
N LYS A 24 -11.66 5.12 0.73
CA LYS A 24 -12.78 5.97 1.17
C LYS A 24 -13.97 5.15 1.65
N LEU A 25 -13.95 3.83 1.47
CA LEU A 25 -15.03 2.95 1.90
C LEU A 25 -14.85 2.57 3.37
N PRO A 26 -15.92 2.63 4.19
CA PRO A 26 -15.85 2.27 5.61
C PRO A 26 -15.81 0.75 5.85
N ASP A 27 -16.07 -0.07 4.83
CA ASP A 27 -16.17 -1.53 4.98
C ASP A 27 -14.81 -2.23 4.82
N HIS A 28 -14.24 -2.68 5.93
CA HIS A 28 -13.00 -3.45 5.95
C HIS A 28 -13.10 -4.80 5.22
N SER A 29 -14.29 -5.37 5.06
CA SER A 29 -14.48 -6.65 4.34
C SER A 29 -14.23 -6.46 2.84
N VAL A 30 -14.75 -5.38 2.26
CA VAL A 30 -14.47 -5.02 0.85
C VAL A 30 -13.00 -4.69 0.65
N GLN A 31 -12.37 -4.01 1.61
CA GLN A 31 -10.92 -3.78 1.60
C GLN A 31 -10.13 -5.09 1.60
N ALA A 32 -10.50 -6.05 2.46
CA ALA A 32 -9.84 -7.34 2.53
C ALA A 32 -10.01 -8.16 1.24
N ASP A 33 -11.20 -8.21 0.65
CA ASP A 33 -11.45 -8.93 -0.60
C ASP A 33 -10.57 -8.42 -1.74
N VAL A 34 -10.45 -7.10 -1.89
CA VAL A 34 -9.60 -6.49 -2.93
C VAL A 34 -8.11 -6.73 -2.65
N VAL A 35 -7.68 -6.64 -1.39
CA VAL A 35 -6.30 -6.94 -1.00
C VAL A 35 -5.95 -8.40 -1.30
N SER A 36 -6.87 -9.35 -1.07
CA SER A 36 -6.69 -10.76 -1.43
C SER A 36 -6.48 -10.95 -2.93
N VAL A 37 -7.25 -10.26 -3.77
CA VAL A 37 -7.06 -10.30 -5.24
C VAL A 37 -5.72 -9.69 -5.65
N LEU A 38 -5.29 -8.61 -5.01
CA LEU A 38 -3.99 -7.99 -5.29
C LEU A 38 -2.81 -8.88 -4.84
N MET A 39 -2.97 -9.67 -3.77
CA MET A 39 -1.97 -10.64 -3.33
C MET A 39 -1.71 -11.74 -4.38
N GLU A 40 -2.70 -12.07 -5.20
CA GLU A 40 -2.55 -13.03 -6.31
C GLU A 40 -1.89 -12.41 -7.55
N LYS A 41 -1.82 -11.08 -7.63
CA LYS A 41 -1.36 -10.32 -8.80
C LYS A 41 -0.22 -9.36 -8.44
N MET A 42 0.75 -9.83 -7.65
CA MET A 42 1.86 -8.99 -7.16
C MET A 42 2.67 -8.36 -8.30
N GLU A 43 2.70 -8.96 -9.49
CA GLU A 43 3.39 -8.48 -10.67
C GLU A 43 2.86 -7.16 -11.24
N ILE A 44 1.59 -6.83 -10.97
CA ILE A 44 0.99 -5.56 -11.45
C ILE A 44 1.27 -4.41 -10.49
N LEU A 45 1.75 -4.70 -9.28
CA LEU A 45 1.98 -3.71 -8.25
C LEU A 45 3.27 -2.95 -8.53
N THR A 46 3.17 -1.63 -8.46
CA THR A 46 4.29 -0.71 -8.58
C THR A 46 4.50 0.01 -7.26
N LEU A 47 5.63 0.70 -7.11
CA LEU A 47 5.90 1.52 -5.93
C LEU A 47 4.82 2.60 -5.70
N ASP A 48 4.27 3.17 -6.77
CA ASP A 48 3.19 4.15 -6.69
C ASP A 48 1.90 3.51 -6.15
N LEU A 49 1.55 2.32 -6.64
CA LEU A 49 0.41 1.54 -6.10
C LEU A 49 0.64 1.13 -4.65
N PHE A 50 1.87 0.74 -4.29
CA PHE A 50 2.21 0.43 -2.89
C PHE A 50 1.97 1.64 -1.98
N SER A 51 2.39 2.84 -2.39
CA SER A 51 2.15 4.06 -1.61
C SER A 51 0.65 4.34 -1.39
N CYS A 52 -0.16 4.08 -2.42
CA CYS A 52 -1.63 4.22 -2.33
C CYS A 52 -2.29 3.14 -1.48
N LEU A 53 -1.73 1.92 -1.46
CA LEU A 53 -2.27 0.76 -0.76
C LEU A 53 -1.96 0.77 0.74
N LEU A 54 -0.82 1.35 1.15
CA LEU A 54 -0.39 1.41 2.56
C LEU A 54 -1.48 1.89 3.54
N PRO A 55 -2.21 2.98 3.28
CA PRO A 55 -3.32 3.39 4.14
C PRO A 55 -4.42 2.33 4.29
N VAL A 56 -4.71 1.56 3.24
CA VAL A 56 -5.70 0.47 3.27
C VAL A 56 -5.18 -0.71 4.11
N LEU A 57 -3.90 -1.03 4.00
CA LEU A 57 -3.29 -2.07 4.82
C LEU A 57 -3.30 -1.67 6.30
N ILE A 58 -3.05 -0.41 6.62
CA ILE A 58 -3.13 0.11 7.99
C ILE A 58 -4.57 0.01 8.53
N SER A 59 -5.59 0.38 7.76
CA SER A 59 -6.98 0.25 8.21
C SER A 59 -7.39 -1.21 8.47
N LEU A 60 -6.86 -2.16 7.71
CA LEU A 60 -7.08 -3.59 7.96
C LEU A 60 -6.39 -4.08 9.25
N LEU A 61 -5.22 -3.55 9.60
CA LEU A 61 -4.55 -3.83 10.88
C LEU A 61 -5.37 -3.30 12.08
N ASP A 62 -6.04 -2.18 11.90
CA ASP A 62 -6.92 -1.58 12.92
C ASP A 62 -8.31 -2.26 12.98
N SER A 63 -8.57 -3.26 12.14
CA SER A 63 -9.87 -3.93 12.14
C SER A 63 -9.98 -4.95 13.29
N ASN A 64 -11.19 -5.11 13.83
CA ASN A 64 -11.47 -6.04 14.93
C ASN A 64 -11.37 -7.54 14.55
N LEU A 65 -10.94 -7.86 13.32
CA LEU A 65 -10.91 -9.23 12.80
C LEU A 65 -9.47 -9.66 12.54
N GLU A 66 -9.00 -10.67 13.29
CA GLU A 66 -7.64 -11.21 13.19
C GLU A 66 -7.25 -11.61 11.76
N ARG A 67 -8.18 -12.22 11.01
CA ARG A 67 -7.97 -12.60 9.61
C ARG A 67 -7.60 -11.43 8.71
N HIS A 68 -8.13 -10.22 8.95
CA HIS A 68 -7.82 -9.03 8.16
C HIS A 68 -6.43 -8.50 8.52
N ALA A 69 -6.06 -8.54 9.80
CA ALA A 69 -4.73 -8.18 10.24
C ALA A 69 -3.66 -9.11 9.64
N ASN A 70 -3.89 -10.43 9.67
CA ASN A 70 -2.99 -11.42 9.06
C ASN A 70 -2.83 -11.20 7.55
N LEU A 71 -3.95 -11.02 6.82
CA LEU A 71 -3.91 -10.71 5.40
C LEU A 71 -3.09 -9.43 5.10
N SER A 72 -3.29 -8.38 5.90
CA SER A 72 -2.57 -7.12 5.77
C SER A 72 -1.07 -7.29 6.02
N LEU A 73 -0.69 -8.01 7.08
CA LEU A 73 0.71 -8.30 7.40
C LEU A 73 1.39 -9.12 6.31
N ASP A 74 0.74 -10.16 5.79
CA ASP A 74 1.28 -10.97 4.70
C ASP A 74 1.52 -10.13 3.44
N MET A 75 0.58 -9.25 3.10
CA MET A 75 0.72 -8.33 1.98
C MET A 75 1.88 -7.35 2.21
N LEU A 76 1.96 -6.75 3.41
CA LEU A 76 3.04 -5.84 3.78
C LEU A 76 4.41 -6.51 3.69
N LEU A 77 4.55 -7.75 4.18
CA LEU A 77 5.80 -8.51 4.11
C LEU A 77 6.26 -8.72 2.66
N LYS A 78 5.35 -9.11 1.77
CA LYS A 78 5.66 -9.29 0.35
C LYS A 78 6.06 -7.97 -0.32
N LEU A 79 5.31 -6.89 -0.05
CA LEU A 79 5.61 -5.56 -0.60
C LEU A 79 6.94 -5.01 -0.12
N VAL A 80 7.26 -5.18 1.17
CA VAL A 80 8.55 -4.77 1.74
C VAL A 80 9.69 -5.60 1.15
N ALA A 81 9.50 -6.90 0.93
CA ALA A 81 10.52 -7.74 0.30
C ALA A 81 10.87 -7.25 -1.12
N VAL A 82 9.87 -6.80 -1.90
CA VAL A 82 10.06 -6.32 -3.28
C VAL A 82 10.56 -4.87 -3.32
N PHE A 83 9.90 -3.96 -2.60
CA PHE A 83 10.14 -2.51 -2.71
C PHE A 83 11.05 -1.94 -1.63
N GLY A 84 11.29 -2.66 -0.53
CA GLY A 84 12.14 -2.22 0.57
C GLY A 84 13.54 -1.77 0.12
N PRO A 85 14.27 -2.55 -0.70
CA PRO A 85 15.57 -2.14 -1.22
C PRO A 85 15.51 -0.84 -2.05
N VAL A 86 14.46 -0.68 -2.87
CA VAL A 86 14.25 0.50 -3.72
C VAL A 86 13.96 1.73 -2.86
N ILE A 87 13.10 1.59 -1.84
CA ILE A 87 12.77 2.65 -0.89
C ILE A 87 14.01 3.10 -0.13
N HIS A 88 14.76 2.15 0.43
CA HIS A 88 15.98 2.42 1.17
C HIS A 88 17.01 3.16 0.29
N SER A 89 17.28 2.64 -0.91
CA SER A 89 18.21 3.26 -1.86
C SER A 89 17.81 4.70 -2.21
N ALA A 90 16.53 4.94 -2.50
CA ALA A 90 16.04 6.27 -2.88
C ALA A 90 16.15 7.30 -1.75
N ILE A 91 15.96 6.88 -0.49
CA ILE A 91 16.02 7.77 0.68
C ILE A 91 17.47 8.08 1.05
N SER A 92 18.36 7.09 0.98
CA SER A 92 19.79 7.27 1.24
C SER A 92 20.51 8.04 0.14
N ALA A 93 19.93 8.13 -1.06
CA ALA A 93 20.53 8.86 -2.17
C ALA A 93 20.64 10.37 -1.88
N PRO A 94 21.72 11.04 -2.34
CA PRO A 94 21.81 12.50 -2.30
C PRO A 94 20.64 13.17 -3.04
N PRO A 95 20.31 14.43 -2.72
CA PRO A 95 19.35 15.21 -3.49
C PRO A 95 19.78 15.25 -4.97
N ALA A 96 18.80 15.13 -5.89
CA ALA A 96 19.07 15.27 -7.30
C ALA A 96 19.55 16.71 -7.60
N ILE A 97 20.57 16.82 -8.46
CA ILE A 97 21.02 18.12 -8.97
C ILE A 97 20.27 18.39 -10.28
N GLY A 98 19.53 19.49 -10.35
CA GLY A 98 18.69 19.87 -11.48
C GLY A 98 17.21 19.47 -11.31
N VAL A 99 16.38 19.85 -12.27
CA VAL A 99 14.93 19.58 -12.26
C VAL A 99 14.67 18.21 -12.89
N ASN A 100 14.38 17.20 -12.07
CA ASN A 100 13.98 15.88 -12.56
C ASN A 100 12.70 15.44 -11.83
N LEU A 101 11.57 15.86 -12.40
CA LEU A 101 10.23 15.60 -11.84
C LEU A 101 9.96 14.11 -11.60
N GLN A 102 10.48 13.22 -12.46
CA GLN A 102 10.29 11.78 -12.29
C GLN A 102 11.07 11.24 -11.09
N ALA A 103 12.33 11.68 -10.92
CA ALA A 103 13.15 11.31 -9.78
C ALA A 103 12.58 11.89 -8.47
N GLU A 104 12.09 13.12 -8.50
CA GLU A 104 11.42 13.80 -7.38
C GLU A 104 10.14 13.06 -6.99
N HIS A 105 9.27 12.73 -7.95
CA HIS A 105 8.04 11.98 -7.70
C HIS A 105 8.32 10.60 -7.09
N ARG A 106 9.29 9.87 -7.64
CA ARG A 106 9.70 8.57 -7.08
C ARG A 106 10.22 8.71 -5.65
N ARG A 107 11.01 9.75 -5.37
CA ARG A 107 11.52 10.01 -4.02
C ARG A 107 10.38 10.31 -3.05
N GLU A 108 9.37 11.05 -3.49
CA GLU A 108 8.17 11.31 -2.70
C GLU A 108 7.41 10.02 -2.37
N CYS A 109 7.15 9.15 -3.37
CA CYS A 109 6.54 7.84 -3.13
C CYS A 109 7.36 7.00 -2.13
N CYS A 110 8.68 6.92 -2.31
CA CYS A 110 9.55 6.20 -1.38
C CYS A 110 9.47 6.78 0.05
N ASN A 111 9.51 8.10 0.19
CA ASN A 111 9.46 8.78 1.47
C ASN A 111 8.12 8.52 2.19
N GLN A 112 7.01 8.61 1.46
CA GLN A 112 5.68 8.27 1.99
C GLN A 112 5.63 6.82 2.46
N CYS A 113 6.12 5.86 1.64
CA CYS A 113 6.17 4.46 2.02
C CYS A 113 7.01 4.26 3.29
N PHE A 114 8.18 4.87 3.37
CA PHE A 114 9.08 4.74 4.51
C PHE A 114 8.47 5.27 5.81
N ILE A 115 7.86 6.46 5.78
CA ILE A 115 7.20 7.04 6.96
C ILE A 115 6.09 6.12 7.47
N GLN A 116 5.27 5.57 6.57
CA GLN A 116 4.18 4.67 6.97
C GLN A 116 4.70 3.32 7.48
N LEU A 117 5.72 2.74 6.83
CA LEU A 117 6.37 1.52 7.29
C LEU A 117 6.99 1.69 8.69
N GLN A 118 7.62 2.83 8.97
CA GLN A 118 8.14 3.13 10.30
C GLN A 118 7.03 3.22 11.36
N LYS A 119 5.86 3.76 11.02
CA LYS A 119 4.70 3.79 11.93
C LYS A 119 4.19 2.38 12.22
N ILE A 120 4.03 1.56 11.18
CA ILE A 120 3.63 0.16 11.31
C ILE A 120 4.63 -0.58 12.22
N GLN A 121 5.93 -0.45 11.96
CA GLN A 121 6.98 -1.11 12.75
C GLN A 121 6.90 -0.75 14.24
N LYS A 122 6.61 0.51 14.57
CA LYS A 122 6.42 0.95 15.97
C LYS A 122 5.17 0.37 16.62
N ASN A 123 4.13 0.09 15.84
CA ASN A 123 2.86 -0.44 16.32
C ASN A 123 2.82 -1.98 16.36
N LEU A 124 3.69 -2.68 15.61
CA LEU A 124 3.74 -4.14 15.58
C LEU A 124 3.84 -4.80 16.98
N PRO A 125 4.65 -4.31 17.94
CA PRO A 125 4.68 -4.90 19.29
C PRO A 125 3.36 -4.83 20.05
N VAL A 126 2.46 -3.90 19.68
CA VAL A 126 1.12 -3.76 20.26
C VAL A 126 0.13 -4.71 19.59
N ILE A 127 0.33 -5.01 18.32
CA ILE A 127 -0.55 -5.84 17.49
C ILE A 127 -0.29 -7.35 17.69
N ILE A 128 0.97 -7.76 17.88
CA ILE A 128 1.38 -9.18 18.03
C ILE A 128 1.28 -9.62 19.50
N ARG A 129 0.27 -9.17 20.23
CA ARG A 129 0.13 -9.43 21.68
C ARG A 129 -0.79 -10.59 22.00
#